data_AF-A0A392MK40-F1
#
_entry.id   AF-A0A392MK40-F1
#
_cell.length_a   1.000
_cell.length_b   1.000
_cell.length_c   1.000
_cell.angle_alpha   90.00
_cell.angle_beta   90.00
_cell.angle_gamma   90.00
#
_symmetry.space_group_name_H-M   'P 1'
#
loop_
_entity.id
_entity.type
_entity.pdbx_description
1 polymer ?
#
loop_
_entity_poly.entity_id
_entity_poly.type
_entity_poly.pdbx_seq_one_letter_code
_entity_poly.pdbx_strand_id
1 'polypeptide(L)' 'MLIVGTRGDVQPFVAIGKRLQADGHRVRLATHKNFEDFVLKAGLEFYPLGGDPKVLAE' A
#
# COMPACT_ATOMS: atom_id res chain seq x y z
N MET A 1 7.47 -0.50 -0.36
CA MET A 1 7.02 0.58 0.55
C MET A 1 6.10 -0.03 1.60
N LEU A 2 6.22 0.38 2.87
CA LEU A 2 5.42 -0.13 3.98
C LEU A 2 4.53 1.00 4.52
N ILE A 3 3.22 0.77 4.60
CA ILE A 3 2.26 1.75 5.12
C ILE A 3 1.30 1.05 6.09
N VAL A 4 1.30 1.54 7.33
CA VAL A 4 0.35 1.16 8.38
C VAL A 4 -0.53 2.38 8.66
N GLY A 5 -1.83 2.25 8.47
CA GLY A 5 -2.75 3.36 8.66
C GLY A 5 -4.08 3.20 7.93
N THR A 6 -4.80 4.31 7.81
CA THR A 6 -6.11 4.43 7.17
C THR A 6 -5.99 4.61 5.65
N ARG A 7 -7.13 4.74 4.98
CA ARG A 7 -7.16 5.04 3.53
C ARG A 7 -6.44 6.34 3.19
N GLY A 8 -6.53 7.35 4.06
CA GLY A 8 -5.86 8.64 3.89
C GLY A 8 -4.33 8.49 3.89
N ASP A 9 -3.82 7.53 4.66
CA ASP A 9 -2.40 7.21 4.71
C ASP A 9 -1.94 6.41 3.49
N VAL A 10 -2.79 5.52 2.94
CA VAL A 10 -2.41 4.64 1.81
C VAL A 10 -2.47 5.36 0.46
N GLN A 11 -3.47 6.24 0.24
CA GLN A 11 -3.73 6.86 -1.06
C GLN A 11 -2.55 7.68 -1.63
N PRO A 12 -1.83 8.52 -0.86
CA PRO A 12 -0.69 9.27 -1.38
C PRO A 12 0.44 8.36 -1.87
N PHE A 13 0.65 7.22 -1.21
CA PHE A 13 1.72 6.28 -1.56
C PHE A 13 1.41 5.48 -2.83
N VAL A 14 0.14 5.36 -3.22
CA VAL A 14 -0.22 4.85 -4.54
C VAL A 14 0.27 5.79 -5.64
N ALA A 15 0.08 7.10 -5.47
CA ALA A 15 0.57 8.09 -6.45
C ALA A 15 2.09 8.10 -6.54
N ILE A 16 2.78 8.05 -5.40
CA ILE A 16 4.24 7.93 -5.33
C ILE A 16 4.71 6.63 -6.00
N GLY A 17 4.06 5.50 -5.71
CA GLY A 17 4.40 4.20 -6.29
C GLY A 17 4.30 4.20 -7.81
N LYS A 18 3.26 4.83 -8.37
CA LYS A 18 3.11 4.99 -9.83
C LYS A 18 4.23 5.81 -10.44
N ARG A 19 4.62 6.91 -9.78
CA ARG A 19 5.75 7.72 -10.25
C ARG A 19 7.05 6.91 -10.25
N LEU A 20 7.31 6.16 -9.18
CA LEU A 20 8.48 5.29 -9.10
C LEU A 20 8.47 4.19 -10.18
N GLN A 21 7.31 3.60 -10.50
CA GLN A 21 7.18 2.68 -11.63
C GLN A 21 7.49 3.35 -12.97
N ALA A 22 7.00 4.56 -13.20
CA ALA A 22 7.29 5.32 -14.41
C ALA A 22 8.79 5.66 -14.56
N ASP A 23 9.48 5.84 -13.43
CA ASP A 23 10.93 6.04 -13.38
C ASP A 23 11.72 4.71 -13.50
N GLY A 24 11.04 3.57 -13.70
CA GLY A 24 11.64 2.26 -13.98
C GLY A 24 11.83 1.35 -12.77
N HIS A 25 11.33 1.74 -11.59
CA HIS A 25 11.46 0.93 -10.38
C HIS A 25 10.38 -0.15 -10.28
N ARG A 26 10.78 -1.33 -9.78
CA ARG A 26 9.82 -2.34 -9.32
C ARG A 26 9.26 -1.92 -7.97
N VAL A 27 7.97 -1.62 -7.91
CA VAL A 27 7.30 -1.15 -6.70
C VAL A 27 6.31 -2.18 -6.17
N ARG A 28 6.44 -2.48 -4.88
CA ARG A 28 5.48 -3.25 -4.09
C ARG A 28 5.03 -2.45 -2.89
N LEU A 29 3.72 -2.39 -2.64
CA LEU A 29 3.10 -1.69 -1.53
C LEU A 29 2.61 -2.70 -0.50
N ALA A 30 3.17 -2.61 0.71
CA ALA A 30 2.82 -3.46 1.84
C ALA A 30 1.89 -2.69 2.79
N THR A 31 0.66 -3.16 2.95
CA THR A 31 -0.35 -2.56 3.84
C THR A 31 -1.42 -3.57 4.27
N HIS A 32 -2.43 -3.14 5.00
CA HIS A 32 -3.54 -3.97 5.47
C HIS A 32 -4.34 -4.55 4.29
N LYS A 33 -4.84 -5.79 4.46
CA LYS A 33 -5.51 -6.56 3.41
C LYS A 33 -6.77 -5.89 2.81
N ASN A 34 -7.45 -5.04 3.58
CA ASN A 34 -8.58 -4.25 3.11
C ASN A 34 -8.24 -3.25 1.99
N PHE A 35 -6.96 -3.00 1.71
CA PHE A 35 -6.51 -2.15 0.60
C PHE A 35 -5.94 -2.93 -0.60
N GLU A 36 -5.96 -4.27 -0.58
CA GLU A 36 -5.43 -5.12 -1.66
C GLU A 36 -5.99 -4.71 -3.04
N ASP A 37 -7.31 -4.69 -3.18
CA ASP A 37 -7.99 -4.29 -4.42
C ASP A 37 -7.61 -2.87 -4.86
N PHE A 38 -7.44 -1.95 -3.91
CA PHE A 38 -7.10 -0.57 -4.20
C PHE A 38 -5.68 -0.46 -4.78
N VAL A 39 -4.73 -1.21 -4.22
CA VAL A 39 -3.33 -1.27 -4.69
C VAL A 39 -3.25 -1.96 -6.05
N LEU A 40 -3.90 -3.11 -6.20
CA LEU A 40 -3.87 -3.89 -7.44
C LEU A 40 -4.55 -3.14 -8.61
N LYS A 41 -5.70 -2.49 -8.38
CA LYS A 41 -6.36 -1.65 -9.39
C LYS A 41 -5.53 -0.43 -9.80
N ALA A 42 -4.59 -0.01 -8.94
CA ALA A 42 -3.64 1.04 -9.27
C ALA A 42 -2.45 0.54 -10.10
N GLY A 43 -2.30 -0.76 -10.33
CA GLY A 43 -1.21 -1.35 -11.11
C GLY A 43 0.08 -1.58 -10.31
N LEU A 44 0.01 -1.50 -8.96
CA LEU A 44 1.14 -1.76 -8.07
C LEU A 44 1.12 -3.20 -7.57
N GLU A 45 2.30 -3.78 -7.31
CA GLU A 45 2.35 -5.07 -6.59
C GLU A 45 1.89 -4.88 -5.14
N PHE A 46 1.17 -5.87 -4.60
CA PHE A 46 0.67 -5.87 -3.23
C PHE A 46 1.42 -6.85 -2.34
N TYR A 47 1.60 -6.48 -1.06
CA TYR A 47 2.03 -7.40 0.00
C TYR A 47 1.12 -7.23 1.22
N PRO A 48 0.42 -8.28 1.68
CA PRO A 48 -0.40 -8.17 2.87
C PRO A 48 0.49 -8.05 4.11
N LEU A 49 0.23 -7.04 4.93
CA LEU A 49 0.74 -7.01 6.29
C LEU A 49 -0.12 -7.92 7.16
N GLY A 50 0.54 -8.83 7.87
CA GLY A 50 -0.08 -9.58 8.96
C GLY A 50 -0.21 -8.72 10.22
N GLY A 51 -1.14 -9.07 11.09
CA GLY A 51 -1.50 -8.30 12.28
C GLY A 51 -2.88 -7.66 12.12
N ASP A 52 -3.66 -7.65 13.20
CA ASP A 52 -4.98 -7.02 13.21
C ASP A 52 -4.79 -5.49 13.33
N PRO A 53 -5.30 -4.68 12.39
CA PRO A 53 -5.23 -3.22 12.48
C PRO A 53 -5.80 -2.67 13.80
N LYS A 54 -6.69 -3.42 14.47
CA LYS A 54 -7.22 -3.05 15.79
C LYS A 54 -6.22 -3.22 16.94
N VAL A 55 -5.24 -4.11 16.80
CA VAL A 55 -4.25 -4.42 17.84
C VAL A 55 -3.04 -3.47 17.77
N LEU A 56 -2.82 -2.81 16.64
CA LEU A 56 -1.73 -1.83 16.45
C LEU A 56 -2.12 -0.39 16.83
N ALA A 57 -3.36 -0.18 17.28
CA ALA A 57 -3.91 1.13 17.65
C ALA A 57 -4.02 1.34 19.18
N GLU A 58 -3.41 0.47 19.99
CA GLU A 58 -3.19 0.66 21.43
C GLU A 58 -1.74 1.01 21.74
#